data_AF-A0A6M2AD96-F1
#
_entry.id   AF-A0A6M2AD96-F1
#
_cell.length_a   1.000
_cell.length_b   1.000
_cell.length_c   1.000
_cell.angle_alpha   90.00
_cell.angle_beta   90.00
_cell.angle_gamma   90.00
#
_symmetry.space_group_name_H-M   'P 1'
#
loop_
_entity.id
_entity.type
_entity.pdbx_description
1 polymer ?
#
loop_
_entity_poly.entity_id
_entity_poly.type
_entity_poly.pdbx_seq_one_letter_code
_entity_poly.pdbx_strand_id
1 'polypeptide(L)'
;MKWLVFLSLFTLVGCHFPSKMVLEGSGGRNAYNIEVQRTNAEEMLLNLVRLRYYDSPFFLEVSSVTSQFTFRNLINAGISIPGFDKTNPMSLGGETLWQNQPTIQYSPLQGQEFANQLMQPMDISIIQHVIYSGWDIDRVFLLTVQNFQDFPNIPRQGLDPDEIVKHEKFHKIVHLMNQLQEKGELQVGVGQEHEKDKEKEHEKKKIQFAFPSDTEQGKGIASLLKIDFAGNGKYIINITVGFDEKGNIGILPRSVLSCMHYLSKGVIVPKIDIEKNKVLDLEKKEFTREEVQKLYQELLTVHNCNKKPKNAYITIKYRDNWFYIKDDDLRSKKTFMLLLELYNLQSGRAPAKGPILTLPIGVG
;
A
#
# COMPACT_ATOMS: atom_id res chain seq x y z
N MET A 1 23.38 -43.22 69.46
CA MET A 1 24.22 -42.01 69.27
C MET A 1 24.25 -41.72 67.78
N LYS A 2 23.40 -40.82 67.27
CA LYS A 2 23.59 -39.35 67.11
C LYS A 2 24.35 -38.99 65.83
N TRP A 3 23.62 -38.52 64.80
CA TRP A 3 23.75 -37.28 63.99
C TRP A 3 23.24 -37.52 62.55
N LEU A 4 22.09 -36.99 62.09
CA LEU A 4 21.73 -35.62 61.65
C LEU A 4 22.40 -35.14 60.32
N VAL A 5 21.57 -35.18 59.26
CA VAL A 5 21.25 -34.13 58.25
C VAL A 5 22.35 -33.56 57.32
N PHE A 6 22.12 -33.65 56.00
CA PHE A 6 22.00 -32.51 55.06
C PHE A 6 21.54 -33.03 53.67
N LEU A 7 20.26 -32.91 53.32
CA LEU A 7 19.70 -31.93 52.37
C LEU A 7 20.47 -31.81 51.04
N SER A 8 19.96 -32.46 49.99
CA SER A 8 20.18 -32.04 48.60
C SER A 8 18.86 -32.18 47.85
N LEU A 9 17.99 -31.21 48.10
CA LEU A 9 16.81 -30.90 47.31
C LEU A 9 17.29 -30.45 45.93
N PHE A 10 17.49 -31.38 44.99
CA PHE A 10 17.63 -31.01 43.58
C PHE A 10 16.24 -30.57 43.09
N THR A 11 15.96 -29.29 43.24
CA THR A 11 14.92 -28.62 42.47
C THR A 11 15.23 -28.90 41.01
N LEU A 12 14.40 -29.73 40.37
CA LEU A 12 14.20 -29.71 38.94
C LEU A 12 13.71 -28.29 38.59
N VAL A 13 14.64 -27.36 38.44
CA VAL A 13 14.41 -26.14 37.68
C VAL A 13 14.29 -26.65 36.25
N GLY A 14 13.07 -27.07 35.88
CA GLY A 14 12.74 -27.22 34.48
C GLY A 14 13.16 -25.91 33.81
N CYS A 15 13.94 -26.00 32.74
CA CYS A 15 14.22 -24.87 31.87
C CYS A 15 12.90 -24.42 31.23
N HIS A 16 12.06 -23.75 32.00
CA HIS A 16 10.89 -23.06 31.50
C HIS A 16 11.42 -21.75 30.94
N PHE A 17 11.91 -21.80 29.71
CA PHE A 17 12.24 -20.59 28.98
C PHE A 17 10.97 -19.75 28.85
N PRO A 18 11.02 -18.47 29.22
CA PRO A 18 9.86 -17.60 29.09
C PRO A 18 9.54 -17.45 27.60
N SER A 19 8.35 -17.91 27.21
CA SER A 19 7.76 -17.73 25.87
C SER A 19 7.81 -16.26 25.38
N LYS A 20 7.95 -15.30 26.30
CA LYS A 20 8.17 -13.87 26.02
C LYS A 20 9.45 -13.58 25.23
N MET A 21 10.59 -14.24 25.52
CA MET A 21 11.84 -13.99 24.77
C MET A 21 11.76 -14.46 23.31
N VAL A 22 10.94 -15.48 23.02
CA VAL A 22 10.71 -15.98 21.65
C VAL A 22 9.82 -15.01 20.85
N LEU A 23 8.93 -14.28 21.51
CA LEU A 23 8.00 -13.34 20.87
C LEU A 23 8.57 -11.92 20.71
N GLU A 24 9.50 -11.51 21.59
CA GLU A 24 10.02 -10.13 21.68
C GLU A 24 11.45 -9.94 21.16
N GLY A 25 12.19 -11.01 20.84
CA GLY A 25 13.56 -10.94 20.31
C GLY A 25 13.66 -10.52 18.83
N SER A 26 14.87 -10.46 18.29
CA SER A 26 15.18 -10.09 16.89
C SER A 26 14.59 -11.04 15.82
N GLY A 27 14.01 -12.17 16.22
CA GLY A 27 13.21 -13.07 15.38
C GLY A 27 11.76 -13.23 15.85
N GLY A 28 11.29 -12.34 16.73
CA GLY A 28 9.94 -12.33 17.30
C GLY A 28 8.90 -11.73 16.36
N ARG A 29 7.62 -11.80 16.76
CA ARG A 29 6.48 -11.38 15.93
C ARG A 29 6.54 -9.92 15.51
N ASN A 30 7.03 -9.04 16.39
CA ASN A 30 7.12 -7.60 16.11
C ASN A 30 8.18 -7.28 15.04
N ALA A 31 9.43 -7.75 15.23
CA ALA A 31 10.50 -7.56 14.27
C ALA A 31 10.11 -8.12 12.88
N TYR A 32 9.48 -9.29 12.86
CA TYR A 32 8.96 -9.88 11.62
C TYR A 32 7.89 -9.01 10.95
N ASN A 33 6.91 -8.51 11.71
CA ASN A 33 5.85 -7.66 11.18
C ASN A 33 6.42 -6.39 10.53
N ILE A 34 7.41 -5.75 11.17
CA ILE A 34 8.09 -4.57 10.65
C ILE A 34 8.81 -4.89 9.33
N GLU A 35 9.58 -5.98 9.27
CA GLU A 35 10.37 -6.31 8.07
C GLU A 35 9.50 -6.73 6.89
N VAL A 36 8.39 -7.46 7.12
CA VAL A 36 7.44 -7.79 6.05
C VAL A 36 6.75 -6.53 5.54
N GLN A 37 6.26 -5.68 6.43
CA GLN A 37 5.62 -4.42 6.04
C GLN A 37 6.59 -3.55 5.24
N ARG A 38 7.85 -3.46 5.68
CA ARG A 38 8.90 -2.73 4.99
C ARG A 38 9.17 -3.31 3.60
N THR A 39 9.31 -4.63 3.49
CA THR A 39 9.58 -5.30 2.21
C THR A 39 8.47 -5.06 1.20
N ASN A 40 7.21 -5.18 1.61
CA ASN A 40 6.06 -4.91 0.75
C ASN A 40 6.03 -3.44 0.28
N ALA A 41 6.34 -2.52 1.19
CA ALA A 41 6.46 -1.11 0.87
C ALA A 41 7.63 -0.83 -0.09
N GLU A 42 8.78 -1.48 0.09
CA GLU A 42 9.94 -1.33 -0.80
C GLU A 42 9.61 -1.87 -2.20
N GLU A 43 8.92 -3.01 -2.30
CA GLU A 43 8.44 -3.56 -3.57
C GLU A 43 7.46 -2.62 -4.28
N MET A 44 6.50 -2.04 -3.55
CA MET A 44 5.57 -1.07 -4.12
C MET A 44 6.31 0.15 -4.67
N LEU A 45 7.25 0.73 -3.90
CA LEU A 45 8.04 1.88 -4.37
C LEU A 45 8.90 1.49 -5.60
N LEU A 46 9.53 0.32 -5.58
CA LEU A 46 10.31 -0.18 -6.71
C LEU A 46 9.45 -0.28 -7.98
N ASN A 47 8.22 -0.77 -7.86
CA ASN A 47 7.31 -0.88 -8.99
C ASN A 47 6.82 0.49 -9.50
N LEU A 48 6.63 1.49 -8.63
CA LEU A 48 6.37 2.87 -9.08
C LEU A 48 7.53 3.42 -9.91
N VAL A 49 8.78 3.17 -9.47
CA VAL A 49 9.96 3.60 -10.23
C VAL A 49 10.07 2.84 -11.55
N ARG A 50 9.84 1.52 -11.57
CA ARG A 50 9.81 0.73 -12.83
C ARG A 50 8.81 1.31 -13.84
N LEU A 51 7.58 1.59 -13.39
CA LEU A 51 6.54 2.17 -14.24
C LEU A 51 6.95 3.54 -14.81
N ARG A 52 7.67 4.36 -14.04
CA ARG A 52 8.20 5.64 -14.54
C ARG A 52 9.20 5.44 -15.68
N TYR A 53 9.97 4.35 -15.65
CA TYR A 53 10.92 3.96 -16.68
C TYR A 53 10.32 3.06 -17.78
N TYR A 54 8.99 2.89 -17.82
CA TYR A 54 8.28 1.99 -18.74
C TYR A 54 8.70 0.51 -18.60
N ASP A 55 9.24 0.13 -17.45
CA ASP A 55 9.56 -1.24 -17.11
C ASP A 55 8.34 -1.94 -16.48
N SER A 56 8.16 -3.24 -16.74
CA SER A 56 7.01 -3.99 -16.20
C SER A 56 7.07 -4.07 -14.67
N PRO A 57 5.95 -3.81 -13.96
CA PRO A 57 5.87 -4.07 -12.53
C PRO A 57 5.91 -5.58 -12.27
N PHE A 58 6.39 -5.97 -11.10
CA PHE A 58 6.48 -7.37 -10.68
C PHE A 58 6.30 -7.45 -9.16
N PHE A 59 5.40 -8.31 -8.71
CA PHE A 59 5.05 -8.48 -7.30
C PHE A 59 5.32 -9.91 -6.83
N LEU A 60 5.82 -10.04 -5.61
CA LEU A 60 6.03 -11.32 -4.94
C LEU A 60 5.08 -11.44 -3.74
N GLU A 61 4.23 -12.45 -3.76
CA GLU A 61 3.38 -12.79 -2.63
C GLU A 61 4.10 -13.74 -1.66
N VAL A 62 4.01 -13.45 -0.37
CA VAL A 62 4.48 -14.37 0.67
C VAL A 62 3.46 -15.50 0.81
N SER A 63 3.78 -16.67 0.24
CA SER A 63 2.87 -17.83 0.21
C SER A 63 2.88 -18.61 1.52
N SER A 64 4.04 -18.73 2.17
CA SER A 64 4.16 -19.39 3.47
C SER A 64 5.39 -18.90 4.22
N VAL A 65 5.32 -18.99 5.55
CA VAL A 65 6.42 -18.65 6.45
C VAL A 65 6.62 -19.84 7.36
N THR A 66 7.74 -20.54 7.20
CA THR A 66 8.09 -21.68 8.07
C THR A 66 9.29 -21.29 8.91
N SER A 67 9.09 -21.17 10.23
CA SER A 67 10.18 -20.93 11.18
C SER A 67 10.67 -22.27 11.72
N GLN A 68 11.96 -22.57 11.53
CA GLN A 68 12.61 -23.71 12.18
C GLN A 68 13.49 -23.20 13.32
N PHE A 69 13.15 -23.58 14.54
CA PHE A 69 13.93 -23.25 15.73
C PHE A 69 14.94 -24.38 15.95
N THR A 70 16.21 -24.14 15.61
CA THR A 70 17.27 -25.10 15.91
C THR A 70 18.01 -24.63 17.15
N PHE A 71 17.88 -25.37 18.25
CA PHE A 71 18.67 -25.15 19.45
C PHE A 71 19.88 -26.09 19.42
N ARG A 72 21.07 -25.55 19.16
CA ARG A 72 22.32 -26.31 19.31
C ARG A 72 22.99 -25.92 20.63
N ASN A 73 22.94 -26.82 21.60
CA ASN A 73 23.88 -26.80 22.72
C ASN A 73 25.22 -27.33 22.22
N LEU A 74 26.11 -26.44 21.79
CA LEU A 74 27.50 -26.81 21.61
C LEU A 74 28.16 -26.73 22.98
N ILE A 75 28.31 -27.86 23.67
CA ILE A 75 29.19 -27.91 24.84
C ILE A 75 30.64 -27.89 24.33
N ASN A 76 31.10 -26.72 23.88
CA ASN A 76 32.51 -26.44 23.60
C ASN A 76 33.27 -26.17 24.89
N ALA A 77 33.57 -27.28 25.51
CA ALA A 77 34.71 -27.51 26.34
C ALA A 77 35.98 -26.66 26.04
N GLY A 78 36.28 -25.57 26.78
CA GLY A 78 37.56 -24.85 26.61
C GLY A 78 37.86 -23.59 27.45
N ILE A 79 38.40 -23.73 28.67
CA ILE A 79 39.28 -22.71 29.30
C ILE A 79 40.56 -23.43 29.73
N SER A 80 41.70 -23.07 29.15
CA SER A 80 43.01 -23.51 29.65
C SER A 80 43.38 -22.70 30.88
N ILE A 81 43.42 -23.34 32.05
CA ILE A 81 44.04 -22.79 33.26
C ILE A 81 45.53 -23.17 33.18
N PRO A 82 46.45 -22.21 33.04
CA PRO A 82 47.87 -22.52 33.07
C PRO A 82 48.24 -22.86 34.52
N GLY A 83 48.52 -24.13 34.82
CA GLY A 83 48.99 -24.50 36.16
C GLY A 83 49.02 -25.97 36.57
N PHE A 84 48.37 -26.91 35.87
CA PHE A 84 48.42 -28.33 36.23
C PHE A 84 48.57 -29.23 34.99
N ASP A 85 49.78 -29.74 34.81
CA ASP A 85 50.27 -30.89 34.03
C ASP A 85 49.86 -31.12 32.55
N LYS A 86 50.82 -31.63 31.77
CA LYS A 86 50.94 -31.47 30.30
C LYS A 86 50.18 -32.49 29.43
N THR A 87 49.29 -33.35 29.94
CA THR A 87 48.83 -34.51 29.15
C THR A 87 47.33 -34.76 28.98
N ASN A 88 46.40 -34.06 29.64
CA ASN A 88 44.99 -34.07 29.19
C ASN A 88 44.09 -32.99 29.82
N PRO A 89 43.83 -31.84 29.17
CA PRO A 89 42.78 -30.93 29.61
C PRO A 89 41.42 -31.44 29.13
N MET A 90 40.65 -32.06 30.04
CA MET A 90 39.20 -32.19 29.85
C MET A 90 38.61 -30.78 29.92
N SER A 91 38.07 -30.33 28.82
CA SER A 91 37.56 -28.98 28.70
C SER A 91 36.03 -28.97 28.97
N LEU A 92 35.45 -27.86 29.47
CA LEU A 92 34.00 -27.65 29.59
C LEU A 92 33.66 -26.19 29.24
N GLY A 93 32.69 -25.98 28.37
CA GLY A 93 32.24 -24.68 27.91
C GLY A 93 30.99 -24.90 27.08
N GLY A 94 30.05 -23.97 27.14
CA GLY A 94 28.77 -24.06 26.45
C GLY A 94 28.62 -22.84 25.56
N GLU A 95 28.67 -23.04 24.25
CA GLU A 95 28.16 -22.09 23.27
C GLU A 95 26.67 -22.42 23.04
N THR A 96 25.80 -21.55 23.53
CA THR A 96 24.37 -21.59 23.16
C THR A 96 24.23 -20.85 21.83
N LEU A 97 24.30 -21.60 20.72
CA LEU A 97 24.08 -21.05 19.38
C LEU A 97 22.58 -21.03 19.10
N TRP A 98 21.99 -19.85 19.30
CA TRP A 98 20.61 -19.56 18.93
C TRP A 98 20.55 -19.19 17.45
N GLN A 99 20.00 -20.09 16.62
CA GLN A 99 19.81 -19.85 15.20
C GLN A 99 18.31 -19.98 14.86
N ASN A 100 17.68 -18.85 14.53
CA ASN A 100 16.36 -18.81 13.91
C ASN A 100 16.54 -18.45 12.44
N GLN A 101 16.17 -19.35 11.53
CA GLN A 101 16.24 -19.10 10.10
C GLN A 101 14.84 -19.34 9.51
N PRO A 102 13.97 -18.31 9.48
CA PRO A 102 12.68 -18.43 8.84
C PRO A 102 12.88 -18.62 7.34
N THR A 103 12.27 -19.66 6.79
CA THR A 103 12.17 -19.86 5.34
C THR A 103 10.89 -19.16 4.88
N ILE A 104 11.04 -18.09 4.12
CA ILE A 104 9.93 -17.36 3.48
C ILE A 104 9.81 -17.88 2.06
N GLN A 105 8.63 -18.42 1.73
CA GLN A 105 8.34 -18.84 0.36
C GLN A 105 7.62 -17.71 -0.37
N TYR A 106 8.24 -17.23 -1.44
CA TYR A 106 7.67 -16.23 -2.34
C TYR A 106 7.11 -16.89 -3.60
N SER A 107 5.94 -16.46 -4.03
CA SER A 107 5.37 -16.81 -5.33
C SER A 107 5.08 -15.54 -6.12
N PRO A 108 5.35 -15.52 -7.44
CA PRO A 108 5.09 -14.34 -8.24
C PRO A 108 3.59 -14.15 -8.50
N LEU A 109 3.11 -12.91 -8.40
CA LEU A 109 1.74 -12.55 -8.76
C LEU A 109 1.61 -12.53 -10.29
N GLN A 110 0.94 -13.52 -10.88
CA GLN A 110 0.85 -13.72 -12.33
C GLN A 110 -0.53 -14.20 -12.78
N GLY A 111 -0.76 -14.18 -14.10
CA GLY A 111 -1.98 -14.73 -14.70
C GLY A 111 -3.26 -14.03 -14.22
N GLN A 112 -4.25 -14.83 -13.83
CA GLN A 112 -5.58 -14.34 -13.44
C GLN A 112 -5.56 -13.51 -12.15
N GLU A 113 -4.71 -13.87 -11.18
CA GLU A 113 -4.60 -13.14 -9.91
C GLU A 113 -4.07 -11.73 -10.15
N PHE A 114 -3.01 -11.60 -10.96
CA PHE A 114 -2.52 -10.29 -11.41
C PHE A 114 -3.62 -9.48 -12.12
N ALA A 115 -4.37 -10.11 -13.03
CA ALA A 115 -5.45 -9.44 -13.75
C ALA A 115 -6.56 -8.94 -12.81
N ASN A 116 -7.00 -9.77 -11.88
CA ASN A 116 -8.06 -9.45 -10.92
C ASN A 116 -7.63 -8.40 -9.90
N GLN A 117 -6.38 -8.48 -9.43
CA GLN A 117 -5.89 -7.64 -8.35
C GLN A 117 -5.34 -6.29 -8.82
N LEU A 118 -4.70 -6.25 -9.99
CA LEU A 118 -4.01 -5.03 -10.44
C LEU A 118 -4.67 -4.38 -11.65
N MET A 119 -5.28 -5.16 -12.56
CA MET A 119 -5.78 -4.62 -13.83
C MET A 119 -7.27 -4.28 -13.81
N GLN A 120 -8.09 -4.98 -13.02
CA GLN A 120 -9.52 -4.68 -12.92
C GLN A 120 -9.76 -3.30 -12.29
N PRO A 121 -10.68 -2.48 -12.86
CA PRO A 121 -11.14 -1.27 -12.20
C PRO A 121 -11.63 -1.57 -10.78
N MET A 122 -11.32 -0.68 -9.84
CA MET A 122 -11.77 -0.84 -8.46
C MET A 122 -13.29 -0.73 -8.39
N ASP A 123 -13.87 -1.56 -7.54
CA ASP A 123 -15.30 -1.48 -7.26
C ASP A 123 -15.61 -0.20 -6.49
N ILE A 124 -16.69 0.47 -6.88
CA ILE A 124 -17.10 1.73 -6.27
C ILE A 124 -17.41 1.59 -4.77
N SER A 125 -17.79 0.39 -4.32
CA SER A 125 -17.92 0.07 -2.91
C SER A 125 -16.58 0.20 -2.17
N ILE A 126 -15.44 -0.19 -2.76
CA ILE A 126 -14.12 -0.03 -2.12
C ILE A 126 -13.83 1.45 -1.89
N ILE A 127 -14.10 2.30 -2.89
CA ILE A 127 -13.93 3.76 -2.79
C ILE A 127 -14.78 4.33 -1.64
N GLN A 128 -16.04 3.93 -1.54
CA GLN A 128 -16.91 4.32 -0.43
C GLN A 128 -16.37 3.87 0.94
N HIS A 129 -15.93 2.62 1.05
CA HIS A 129 -15.40 2.08 2.31
C HIS A 129 -14.14 2.81 2.77
N VAL A 130 -13.24 3.15 1.85
CA VAL A 130 -12.02 3.91 2.15
C VAL A 130 -12.37 5.33 2.64
N ILE A 131 -13.37 5.98 2.04
CA ILE A 131 -13.83 7.30 2.53
C ILE A 131 -14.39 7.18 3.95
N TYR A 132 -15.14 6.12 4.24
CA TYR A 132 -15.71 5.85 5.56
C TYR A 132 -14.69 5.40 6.60
N SER A 133 -13.54 4.84 6.20
CA SER A 133 -12.44 4.54 7.13
C SER A 133 -11.65 5.78 7.57
N GLY A 134 -12.04 6.97 7.10
CA GLY A 134 -11.50 8.25 7.55
C GLY A 134 -10.53 8.90 6.56
N TRP A 135 -10.46 8.41 5.32
CA TRP A 135 -9.66 9.06 4.28
C TRP A 135 -10.37 10.29 3.68
N ASP A 136 -9.60 11.35 3.48
CA ASP A 136 -10.02 12.55 2.76
C ASP A 136 -10.51 12.19 1.35
N ILE A 137 -11.75 12.56 1.02
CA ILE A 137 -12.35 12.30 -0.30
C ILE A 137 -11.51 12.90 -1.41
N ASP A 138 -10.84 14.03 -1.13
CA ASP A 138 -9.91 14.67 -2.06
C ASP A 138 -8.84 13.71 -2.55
N ARG A 139 -8.10 13.13 -1.61
CA ARG A 139 -7.02 12.18 -1.91
C ARG A 139 -7.55 10.90 -2.53
N VAL A 140 -8.68 10.38 -2.03
CA VAL A 140 -9.28 9.16 -2.58
C VAL A 140 -9.69 9.38 -4.03
N PHE A 141 -10.38 10.48 -4.37
CA PHE A 141 -10.87 10.72 -5.73
C PHE A 141 -9.73 11.05 -6.68
N LEU A 142 -8.78 11.90 -6.28
CA LEU A 142 -7.59 12.22 -7.07
C LEU A 142 -6.76 10.96 -7.37
N LEU A 143 -6.73 9.97 -6.47
CA LEU A 143 -6.01 8.73 -6.73
C LEU A 143 -6.84 7.72 -7.55
N THR A 144 -8.10 7.50 -7.16
CA THR A 144 -8.87 6.33 -7.57
C THR A 144 -9.83 6.58 -8.73
N VAL A 145 -10.14 7.82 -9.08
CA VAL A 145 -11.11 8.15 -10.14
C VAL A 145 -10.35 8.58 -11.39
N GLN A 146 -10.61 7.95 -12.52
CA GLN A 146 -10.04 8.34 -13.82
C GLN A 146 -10.82 9.47 -14.46
N ASN A 147 -12.15 9.35 -14.46
CA ASN A 147 -13.08 10.34 -14.98
C ASN A 147 -14.26 10.46 -14.02
N PHE A 148 -14.70 11.68 -13.79
CA PHE A 148 -15.91 12.00 -13.05
C PHE A 148 -16.78 12.88 -13.94
N GLN A 149 -17.87 12.29 -14.44
CA GLN A 149 -18.64 12.84 -15.55
C GLN A 149 -17.72 13.13 -16.76
N ASP A 150 -17.92 14.26 -17.42
CA ASP A 150 -17.07 14.75 -18.51
C ASP A 150 -15.73 15.33 -18.04
N PHE A 151 -15.41 15.25 -16.74
CA PHE A 151 -14.21 15.85 -16.16
C PHE A 151 -13.13 14.76 -15.93
N PRO A 152 -12.07 14.72 -16.76
CA PRO A 152 -10.97 13.78 -16.56
C PRO A 152 -10.11 14.20 -15.37
N ASN A 153 -9.67 13.23 -14.58
CA ASN A 153 -8.73 13.50 -13.49
C ASN A 153 -7.30 13.73 -14.01
N ILE A 154 -6.87 13.12 -15.11
CA ILE A 154 -5.57 13.43 -15.72
C ILE A 154 -5.73 13.54 -17.23
N PRO A 155 -5.10 14.53 -17.89
CA PRO A 155 -5.04 14.62 -19.35
C PRO A 155 -4.42 13.35 -19.99
N ARG A 156 -5.02 12.85 -21.07
CA ARG A 156 -4.76 11.48 -21.58
C ARG A 156 -3.40 11.35 -22.28
N GLN A 157 -3.05 12.27 -23.18
CA GLN A 157 -1.82 12.22 -23.96
C GLN A 157 -1.66 13.54 -24.68
N GLY A 158 -0.86 14.42 -24.11
CA GLY A 158 -0.81 15.82 -24.52
C GLY A 158 -1.63 16.64 -23.55
N LEU A 159 -1.00 17.68 -23.05
CA LEU A 159 -1.60 18.66 -22.16
C LEU A 159 -2.46 19.58 -23.03
N ASP A 160 -3.54 19.03 -23.59
CA ASP A 160 -4.52 19.80 -24.36
C ASP A 160 -5.14 20.86 -23.43
N PRO A 161 -5.13 22.16 -23.79
CA PRO A 161 -5.73 23.22 -22.98
C PRO A 161 -7.17 22.91 -22.54
N ASP A 162 -7.98 22.29 -23.40
CA ASP A 162 -9.38 21.95 -23.08
C ASP A 162 -9.46 20.83 -22.03
N GLU A 163 -8.55 19.86 -22.08
CA GLU A 163 -8.46 18.81 -21.06
C GLU A 163 -8.01 19.36 -19.71
N ILE A 164 -7.12 20.35 -19.69
CA ILE A 164 -6.66 21.03 -18.47
C ILE A 164 -7.82 21.76 -17.80
N VAL A 165 -8.60 22.54 -18.54
CA VAL A 165 -9.76 23.25 -17.99
C VAL A 165 -10.79 22.27 -17.40
N LYS A 166 -11.00 21.12 -18.04
CA LYS A 166 -11.88 20.08 -17.49
C LYS A 166 -11.28 19.41 -16.25
N HIS A 167 -9.98 19.18 -16.21
CA HIS A 167 -9.27 18.69 -15.02
C HIS A 167 -9.40 19.66 -13.84
N GLU A 168 -9.26 20.97 -14.07
CA GLU A 168 -9.43 21.97 -13.01
C GLU A 168 -10.85 21.96 -12.44
N LYS A 169 -11.88 21.71 -13.28
CA LYS A 169 -13.25 21.53 -12.80
C LYS A 169 -13.38 20.29 -11.92
N PHE A 170 -12.77 19.17 -12.32
CA PHE A 170 -12.72 17.97 -11.48
C PHE A 170 -12.09 18.27 -10.11
N HIS A 171 -10.91 18.88 -10.10
CA HIS A 171 -10.20 19.24 -8.87
C HIS A 171 -11.04 20.17 -7.98
N LYS A 172 -11.69 21.18 -8.58
CA LYS A 172 -12.58 22.10 -7.85
C LYS A 172 -13.79 21.39 -7.24
N ILE A 173 -14.44 20.48 -7.96
CA ILE A 173 -15.56 19.70 -7.43
C ILE A 173 -15.11 18.91 -6.21
N VAL A 174 -14.02 18.16 -6.36
CA VAL A 174 -13.47 17.30 -5.31
C VAL A 174 -13.02 18.11 -4.09
N HIS A 175 -12.42 19.28 -4.30
CA HIS A 175 -12.06 20.20 -3.21
C HIS A 175 -13.28 20.69 -2.43
N LEU A 176 -14.37 21.07 -3.12
CA LEU A 176 -15.62 21.46 -2.46
C LEU A 176 -16.26 20.30 -1.69
N MET A 177 -16.18 19.08 -2.24
CA MET A 177 -16.64 17.87 -1.54
C MET A 177 -15.82 17.63 -0.26
N ASN A 178 -14.51 17.83 -0.31
CA ASN A 178 -13.64 17.72 0.86
C ASN A 178 -14.00 18.75 1.95
N GLN A 179 -14.27 20.00 1.57
CA GLN A 179 -14.73 21.03 2.52
C GLN A 179 -16.05 20.65 3.21
N LEU A 180 -16.96 19.99 2.49
CA LEU A 180 -18.20 19.46 3.07
C LEU A 180 -17.96 18.23 3.95
N GLN A 181 -17.02 17.36 3.56
CA GLN A 181 -16.61 16.19 4.35
C GLN A 181 -16.00 16.61 5.69
N GLU A 182 -15.11 17.61 5.71
CA GLU A 182 -14.49 18.15 6.93
C GLU A 182 -15.51 18.71 7.92
N LYS A 183 -16.67 19.18 7.42
CA LYS A 183 -17.80 19.65 8.24
C LYS A 183 -18.77 18.53 8.64
N GLY A 184 -18.58 17.31 8.14
CA GLY A 184 -19.53 16.20 8.34
C GLY A 184 -20.84 16.33 7.55
N GLU A 185 -20.86 17.18 6.53
CA GLU A 185 -22.06 17.52 5.74
C GLU A 185 -22.18 16.71 4.44
N LEU A 186 -21.11 15.99 4.05
CA LEU A 186 -21.11 15.12 2.86
C LEU A 186 -21.45 13.67 3.24
N GLN A 187 -22.44 13.10 2.58
CA GLN A 187 -22.79 11.69 2.68
C GLN A 187 -22.49 10.97 1.36
N VAL A 188 -21.90 9.76 1.42
CA VAL A 188 -21.48 8.97 0.24
C VAL A 188 -22.10 7.58 0.27
N GLY A 189 -23.09 7.32 -0.58
CA GLY A 189 -23.77 6.03 -0.71
C GLY A 189 -23.32 5.25 -1.94
N VAL A 190 -23.65 3.95 -1.98
CA VAL A 190 -23.67 3.16 -3.21
C VAL A 190 -25.09 2.64 -3.39
N GLY A 191 -25.69 2.97 -4.53
CA GLY A 191 -26.99 2.46 -4.95
C GLY A 191 -26.83 1.34 -5.98
N GLN A 192 -27.81 0.45 -6.01
CA GLN A 192 -27.95 -0.58 -7.05
C GLN A 192 -29.24 -0.30 -7.83
N GLU A 193 -29.15 -0.37 -9.15
CA GLU A 193 -30.34 -0.36 -10.01
C GLU A 193 -30.42 -1.71 -10.72
N HIS A 194 -31.55 -2.41 -10.50
CA HIS A 194 -31.87 -3.63 -11.24
C HIS A 194 -32.54 -3.24 -12.55
N GLU A 195 -31.78 -3.28 -13.63
CA GLU A 195 -32.30 -3.09 -14.97
C GLU A 195 -32.96 -4.42 -15.41
N LYS A 196 -34.30 -4.45 -15.46
CA LYS A 196 -35.06 -5.62 -15.93
C LYS A 196 -35.08 -5.63 -17.46
N ASP A 197 -33.93 -5.93 -18.07
CA ASP A 197 -33.90 -6.29 -19.48
C ASP A 197 -33.79 -7.79 -19.68
N LYS A 198 -34.63 -8.28 -20.60
CA LYS A 198 -34.88 -9.70 -20.87
C LYS A 198 -33.54 -10.41 -21.16
N GLU A 199 -33.23 -11.39 -20.33
CA GLU A 199 -32.16 -12.40 -20.45
C GLU A 199 -30.76 -12.09 -19.90
N LYS A 200 -30.43 -10.87 -19.44
CA LYS A 200 -29.20 -10.62 -18.64
C LYS A 200 -29.43 -9.56 -17.57
N GLU A 201 -29.49 -9.97 -16.30
CA GLU A 201 -29.37 -9.04 -15.17
C GLU A 201 -27.98 -8.41 -15.19
N HIS A 202 -27.86 -7.19 -15.72
CA HIS A 202 -26.68 -6.37 -15.53
C HIS A 202 -26.91 -5.44 -14.35
N GLU A 203 -26.29 -5.74 -13.22
CA GLU A 203 -26.33 -4.87 -12.03
C GLU A 203 -25.47 -3.62 -12.28
N LYS A 204 -26.11 -2.49 -12.59
CA LYS A 204 -25.42 -1.20 -12.69
C LYS A 204 -25.34 -0.55 -11.31
N LYS A 205 -24.12 -0.49 -10.78
CA LYS A 205 -23.82 0.24 -9.55
C LYS A 205 -23.83 1.74 -9.81
N LYS A 206 -24.34 2.51 -8.86
CA LYS A 206 -24.28 3.98 -8.83
C LYS A 206 -23.60 4.43 -7.54
N ILE A 207 -22.76 5.45 -7.62
CA ILE A 207 -22.32 6.18 -6.42
C ILE A 207 -23.30 7.31 -6.16
N GLN A 208 -23.70 7.47 -4.91
CA GLN A 208 -24.63 8.50 -4.47
C GLN A 208 -23.90 9.51 -3.60
N PHE A 209 -24.16 10.80 -3.80
CA PHE A 209 -23.73 11.84 -2.88
C PHE A 209 -24.93 12.65 -2.40
N ALA A 210 -24.97 12.96 -1.11
CA ALA A 210 -25.92 13.91 -0.55
C ALA A 210 -25.18 15.00 0.23
N PHE A 211 -25.53 16.26 -0.06
CA PHE A 211 -24.92 17.43 0.56
C PHE A 211 -25.90 18.61 0.65
N PRO A 212 -25.69 19.58 1.55
CA PRO A 212 -26.63 20.68 1.77
C PRO A 212 -26.80 21.57 0.53
N SER A 213 -28.00 22.11 0.32
CA SER A 213 -28.30 23.00 -0.82
C SER A 213 -28.17 24.49 -0.50
N ASP A 214 -28.05 24.84 0.75
CA ASP A 214 -27.98 26.21 1.26
C ASP A 214 -26.54 26.75 1.37
N THR A 215 -25.56 25.86 1.51
CA THR A 215 -24.13 26.21 1.61
C THR A 215 -23.53 26.69 0.28
N GLU A 216 -22.49 27.52 0.37
CA GLU A 216 -21.72 27.98 -0.80
C GLU A 216 -21.09 26.79 -1.53
N GLN A 217 -20.54 25.82 -0.78
CA GLN A 217 -19.92 24.62 -1.33
C GLN A 217 -20.93 23.77 -2.09
N GLY A 218 -22.11 23.52 -1.51
CA GLY A 218 -23.17 22.73 -2.16
C GLY A 218 -23.67 23.37 -3.45
N LYS A 219 -23.91 24.70 -3.43
CA LYS A 219 -24.27 25.47 -4.64
C LYS A 219 -23.16 25.46 -5.69
N GLY A 220 -21.90 25.52 -5.27
CA GLY A 220 -20.74 25.43 -6.15
C GLY A 220 -20.65 24.09 -6.88
N ILE A 221 -20.84 22.98 -6.17
CA ILE A 221 -20.91 21.63 -6.76
C ILE A 221 -22.11 21.52 -7.70
N ALA A 222 -23.28 22.02 -7.29
CA ALA A 222 -24.50 22.02 -8.10
C ALA A 222 -24.33 22.77 -9.42
N SER A 223 -23.71 23.95 -9.39
CA SER A 223 -23.42 24.71 -10.60
C SER A 223 -22.45 23.98 -11.53
N LEU A 224 -21.37 23.39 -11.00
CA LEU A 224 -20.36 22.68 -11.79
C LEU A 224 -20.91 21.40 -12.43
N LEU A 225 -21.79 20.69 -11.72
CA LEU A 225 -22.43 19.46 -12.17
C LEU A 225 -23.78 19.68 -12.88
N LYS A 226 -24.22 20.94 -13.04
CA LYS A 226 -25.52 21.32 -13.64
C LYS A 226 -26.70 20.60 -12.97
N ILE A 227 -26.74 20.67 -11.64
CA ILE A 227 -27.80 20.07 -10.81
C ILE A 227 -28.89 21.11 -10.56
N ASP A 228 -30.06 20.87 -11.13
CA ASP A 228 -31.17 21.83 -11.09
C ASP A 228 -32.21 21.54 -9.99
N PHE A 229 -32.09 20.40 -9.30
CA PHE A 229 -33.05 19.98 -8.28
C PHE A 229 -32.39 19.73 -6.92
N ALA A 230 -32.91 20.41 -5.90
CA ALA A 230 -32.65 20.12 -4.49
C ALA A 230 -33.97 19.71 -3.82
N GLY A 231 -33.93 18.62 -3.05
CA GLY A 231 -35.07 18.13 -2.27
C GLY A 231 -34.73 18.13 -0.79
N ASN A 232 -35.66 18.57 0.06
CA ASN A 232 -35.50 18.56 1.52
C ASN A 232 -34.21 19.24 2.03
N GLY A 233 -33.82 20.36 1.40
CA GLY A 233 -32.62 21.12 1.78
C GLY A 233 -31.29 20.47 1.38
N LYS A 234 -31.31 19.41 0.56
CA LYS A 234 -30.11 18.73 0.07
C LYS A 234 -30.13 18.55 -1.44
N TYR A 235 -28.95 18.60 -2.04
CA TYR A 235 -28.70 18.01 -3.34
C TYR A 235 -28.44 16.52 -3.15
N ILE A 236 -29.10 15.68 -3.95
CA ILE A 236 -28.85 14.23 -4.02
C ILE A 236 -28.49 13.90 -5.46
N ILE A 237 -27.29 13.35 -5.66
CA ILE A 237 -26.82 12.96 -6.98
C ILE A 237 -26.52 11.47 -7.03
N ASN A 238 -26.93 10.84 -8.13
CA ASN A 238 -26.62 9.46 -8.43
C ASN A 238 -25.78 9.43 -9.71
N ILE A 239 -24.58 8.89 -9.62
CA ILE A 239 -23.64 8.82 -10.73
C ILE A 239 -23.40 7.35 -11.07
N THR A 240 -23.77 6.96 -12.28
CA THR A 240 -23.58 5.61 -12.80
C THR A 240 -22.10 5.26 -12.92
N VAL A 241 -21.70 4.06 -12.54
CA VAL A 241 -20.35 3.57 -12.82
C VAL A 241 -20.27 3.19 -14.30
N GLY A 242 -19.30 3.74 -15.04
CA GLY A 242 -19.21 3.55 -16.49
C GLY A 242 -19.83 4.72 -17.24
N PHE A 243 -20.84 4.41 -18.07
CA PHE A 243 -21.60 5.36 -18.86
C PHE A 243 -23.09 5.04 -18.77
N ASP A 244 -23.93 6.05 -18.98
CA ASP A 244 -25.38 5.88 -19.05
C ASP A 244 -25.82 5.37 -20.44
N GLU A 245 -27.13 5.10 -20.60
CA GLU A 245 -27.72 4.65 -21.87
C GLU A 245 -27.53 5.64 -23.03
N LYS A 246 -27.25 6.92 -22.73
CA LYS A 246 -27.01 7.98 -23.70
C LYS A 246 -25.53 8.13 -24.04
N GLY A 247 -24.66 7.33 -23.42
CA GLY A 247 -23.21 7.38 -23.58
C GLY A 247 -22.53 8.49 -22.78
N ASN A 248 -23.24 9.18 -21.88
CA ASN A 248 -22.61 10.14 -20.98
C ASN A 248 -21.78 9.37 -19.96
N ILE A 249 -20.53 9.79 -19.80
CA ILE A 249 -19.62 9.19 -18.82
C ILE A 249 -20.17 9.52 -17.43
N GLY A 250 -20.28 8.52 -16.57
CA GLY A 250 -20.59 8.71 -15.16
C GLY A 250 -19.30 8.76 -14.36
N ILE A 251 -19.03 7.77 -13.51
CA ILE A 251 -17.75 7.64 -12.80
C ILE A 251 -16.95 6.46 -13.35
N LEU A 252 -15.68 6.69 -13.67
CA LEU A 252 -14.74 5.64 -14.08
C LEU A 252 -13.66 5.45 -13.02
N PRO A 253 -13.75 4.42 -12.17
CA PRO A 253 -12.68 4.05 -11.26
C PRO A 253 -11.43 3.58 -12.00
N ARG A 254 -10.26 3.86 -11.42
CA ARG A 254 -8.97 3.28 -11.80
C ARG A 254 -8.85 1.88 -11.23
N SER A 255 -8.02 1.07 -11.88
CA SER A 255 -7.44 -0.12 -11.26
C SER A 255 -6.26 0.27 -10.36
N VAL A 256 -5.78 -0.65 -9.51
CA VAL A 256 -4.57 -0.41 -8.70
C VAL A 256 -3.37 -0.11 -9.60
N LEU A 257 -3.21 -0.82 -10.72
CA LEU A 257 -2.16 -0.55 -11.69
C LEU A 257 -2.28 0.84 -12.32
N SER A 258 -3.50 1.30 -12.61
CA SER A 258 -3.74 2.66 -13.12
C SER A 258 -3.42 3.72 -12.07
N CYS A 259 -3.75 3.49 -10.79
CA CYS A 259 -3.30 4.33 -9.67
C CYS A 259 -1.76 4.39 -9.61
N MET A 260 -1.07 3.25 -9.74
CA MET A 260 0.38 3.18 -9.76
C MET A 260 0.98 3.93 -10.96
N HIS A 261 0.40 3.79 -12.15
CA HIS A 261 0.83 4.54 -13.33
C HIS A 261 0.69 6.04 -13.13
N TYR A 262 -0.41 6.51 -12.53
CA TYR A 262 -0.56 7.91 -12.17
C TYR A 262 0.56 8.36 -11.22
N LEU A 263 0.70 7.68 -10.07
CA LEU A 263 1.68 8.05 -9.06
C LEU A 263 3.13 7.93 -9.54
N SER A 264 3.41 7.05 -10.51
CA SER A 264 4.74 6.94 -11.13
C SER A 264 5.18 8.24 -11.79
N LYS A 265 4.26 9.10 -12.26
CA LYS A 265 4.58 10.41 -12.82
C LYS A 265 5.14 11.39 -11.78
N GLY A 266 4.89 11.14 -10.49
CA GLY A 266 5.48 11.86 -9.36
C GLY A 266 6.92 11.44 -9.01
N VAL A 267 7.48 10.44 -9.73
CA VAL A 267 8.86 10.03 -9.57
C VAL A 267 9.79 10.98 -10.32
N ILE A 268 10.58 11.73 -9.57
CA ILE A 268 11.61 12.61 -10.10
C ILE A 268 12.79 11.73 -10.53
N VAL A 269 13.09 11.74 -11.82
CA VAL A 269 14.20 10.98 -12.41
C VAL A 269 15.45 11.85 -12.57
N PRO A 270 16.66 11.26 -12.57
CA PRO A 270 17.88 11.98 -12.87
C PRO A 270 17.84 12.61 -14.27
N LYS A 271 18.30 13.86 -14.41
CA LYS A 271 18.34 14.57 -15.72
C LYS A 271 19.06 13.77 -16.82
N ILE A 272 20.16 13.10 -16.44
CA ILE A 272 20.94 12.25 -17.35
C ILE A 272 20.12 11.11 -17.97
N ASP A 273 19.08 10.62 -17.29
CA ASP A 273 18.21 9.56 -17.82
C ASP A 273 17.16 10.12 -18.80
N ILE A 274 16.76 11.39 -18.63
CA ILE A 274 15.92 12.11 -19.59
C ILE A 274 16.73 12.41 -20.87
N GLU A 275 17.93 12.98 -20.72
CA GLU A 275 18.84 13.31 -21.84
C GLU A 275 19.22 12.08 -22.68
N LYS A 276 19.30 10.92 -22.03
CA LYS A 276 19.57 9.62 -22.69
C LYS A 276 18.33 8.92 -23.22
N ASN A 277 17.17 9.59 -23.24
CA ASN A 277 15.88 9.04 -23.70
C ASN A 277 15.47 7.73 -23.01
N LYS A 278 15.88 7.52 -21.75
CA LYS A 278 15.43 6.35 -20.97
C LYS A 278 14.04 6.55 -20.38
N VAL A 279 13.61 7.79 -20.28
CA VAL A 279 12.36 8.21 -19.65
C VAL A 279 11.81 9.41 -20.42
N LEU A 280 10.48 9.49 -20.57
CA LEU A 280 9.83 10.64 -21.18
C LEU A 280 9.99 11.87 -20.28
N ASP A 281 10.42 12.97 -20.88
CA ASP A 281 10.38 14.29 -20.24
C ASP A 281 8.93 14.75 -20.07
N LEU A 282 8.53 14.95 -18.81
CA LEU A 282 7.20 15.46 -18.46
C LEU A 282 7.20 16.99 -18.33
N GLU A 283 8.37 17.63 -18.24
CA GLU A 283 8.55 19.09 -18.14
C GLU A 283 8.77 19.72 -19.53
N LYS A 284 7.94 19.34 -20.53
CA LYS A 284 8.03 19.91 -21.88
C LYS A 284 7.81 21.43 -21.85
N LYS A 285 8.46 22.15 -22.78
CA LYS A 285 8.53 23.63 -22.87
C LYS A 285 7.20 24.40 -22.86
N GLU A 286 6.08 23.74 -23.10
CA GLU A 286 4.75 24.37 -23.18
C GLU A 286 4.12 24.62 -21.81
N PHE A 287 4.65 24.02 -20.73
CA PHE A 287 4.10 24.13 -19.38
C PHE A 287 5.14 24.61 -18.39
N THR A 288 4.68 25.40 -17.42
CA THR A 288 5.49 25.79 -16.29
C THR A 288 5.78 24.58 -15.42
N ARG A 289 6.93 24.61 -14.73
CA ARG A 289 7.30 23.60 -13.74
C ARG A 289 6.22 23.43 -12.66
N GLU A 290 5.54 24.52 -12.31
CA GLU A 290 4.48 24.55 -11.31
C GLU A 290 3.23 23.77 -11.75
N GLU A 291 2.82 23.91 -13.02
CA GLU A 291 1.70 23.15 -13.59
C GLU A 291 2.00 21.65 -13.62
N VAL A 292 3.22 21.26 -14.02
CA VAL A 292 3.65 19.86 -14.03
C VAL A 292 3.70 19.27 -12.62
N GLN A 293 4.19 20.05 -11.65
CA GLN A 293 4.18 19.65 -10.24
C GLN A 293 2.76 19.48 -9.71
N LYS A 294 1.87 20.42 -10.01
CA LYS A 294 0.46 20.34 -9.59
C LYS A 294 -0.25 19.14 -10.23
N LEU A 295 0.03 18.81 -11.48
CA LEU A 295 -0.63 17.70 -12.17
C LEU A 295 -0.10 16.31 -11.77
N TYR A 296 1.21 16.18 -11.52
CA TYR A 296 1.84 14.86 -11.37
C TYR A 296 2.50 14.61 -10.01
N GLN A 297 2.81 15.67 -9.25
CA GLN A 297 3.49 15.58 -7.96
C GLN A 297 2.58 16.01 -6.79
N GLU A 298 1.31 16.29 -7.05
CA GLU A 298 0.35 16.70 -6.01
C GLU A 298 0.15 15.62 -4.95
N LEU A 299 -0.02 14.36 -5.35
CA LEU A 299 -0.30 13.28 -4.40
C LEU A 299 0.96 12.62 -3.85
N LEU A 300 2.01 12.48 -4.67
CA LEU A 300 3.23 11.74 -4.32
C LEU A 300 4.43 12.39 -5.00
N THR A 301 5.49 12.60 -4.24
CA THR A 301 6.81 12.95 -4.75
C THR A 301 7.83 11.89 -4.32
N VAL A 302 8.48 11.26 -5.31
CA VAL A 302 9.62 10.37 -5.07
C VAL A 302 10.88 11.06 -5.57
N HIS A 303 11.83 11.25 -4.66
CA HIS A 303 13.12 11.86 -4.94
C HIS A 303 14.15 10.82 -5.36
N ASN A 304 15.24 11.28 -5.96
CA ASN A 304 16.40 10.45 -6.26
C ASN A 304 17.70 11.06 -5.72
N CYS A 305 18.72 10.22 -5.50
CA CYS A 305 20.08 10.64 -5.18
C CYS A 305 21.11 9.53 -5.45
N ASN A 306 22.38 9.91 -5.60
CA ASN A 306 23.45 8.95 -5.95
C ASN A 306 23.92 8.08 -4.76
N LYS A 307 23.61 8.48 -3.52
CA LYS A 307 24.01 7.78 -2.28
C LYS A 307 22.77 7.48 -1.45
N LYS A 308 22.77 6.38 -0.70
CA LYS A 308 21.62 6.00 0.12
C LYS A 308 21.24 7.14 1.09
N PRO A 309 19.98 7.61 1.09
CA PRO A 309 19.54 8.68 1.98
C PRO A 309 19.52 8.21 3.43
N LYS A 310 19.85 9.11 4.36
CA LYS A 310 19.82 8.83 5.81
C LYS A 310 18.41 9.00 6.41
N ASN A 311 17.68 10.02 5.96
CA ASN A 311 16.38 10.42 6.51
C ASN A 311 15.29 10.24 5.45
N ALA A 312 14.97 8.98 5.14
CA ALA A 312 13.91 8.63 4.21
C ALA A 312 12.86 7.80 4.94
N TYR A 313 11.58 8.04 4.65
CA TYR A 313 10.50 7.16 5.08
C TYR A 313 10.70 5.75 4.51
N ILE A 314 11.02 5.70 3.22
CA ILE A 314 11.33 4.47 2.51
C ILE A 314 12.32 4.76 1.38
N THR A 315 13.18 3.79 1.07
CA THR A 315 14.18 3.93 0.01
C THR A 315 14.44 2.62 -0.69
N ILE A 316 14.66 2.70 -2.00
CA ILE A 316 15.04 1.58 -2.84
C ILE A 316 16.23 1.97 -3.73
N LYS A 317 16.99 0.98 -4.17
CA LYS A 317 17.99 1.15 -5.22
C LYS A 317 17.42 0.64 -6.53
N TYR A 318 17.50 1.44 -7.58
CA TYR A 318 17.11 1.02 -8.92
C TYR A 318 18.04 1.63 -9.96
N ARG A 319 18.56 0.78 -10.84
CA ARG A 319 19.68 1.13 -11.74
C ARG A 319 20.84 1.70 -10.90
N ASP A 320 21.38 2.86 -11.29
CA ASP A 320 22.53 3.49 -10.63
C ASP A 320 22.14 4.54 -9.57
N ASN A 321 20.86 4.63 -9.19
CA ASN A 321 20.36 5.66 -8.28
C ASN A 321 19.54 5.09 -7.11
N TRP A 322 19.51 5.83 -6.02
CA TRP A 322 18.58 5.61 -4.91
C TRP A 322 17.34 6.45 -5.10
N PHE A 323 16.17 5.84 -4.96
CA PHE A 323 14.88 6.51 -4.96
C PHE A 323 14.27 6.45 -3.57
N TYR A 324 13.58 7.51 -3.15
CA TYR A 324 13.05 7.60 -1.79
C TYR A 324 11.90 8.59 -1.64
N ILE A 325 11.09 8.35 -0.61
CA ILE A 325 10.12 9.31 -0.08
C ILE A 325 10.75 9.92 1.18
N LYS A 326 10.72 11.25 1.31
CA LYS A 326 11.25 11.92 2.50
C LYS A 326 10.42 11.59 3.73
N ASP A 327 11.04 11.57 4.89
CA ASP A 327 10.32 11.23 6.13
C ASP A 327 9.39 12.36 6.64
N ASP A 328 9.73 13.61 6.31
CA ASP A 328 8.95 14.82 6.61
C ASP A 328 7.86 15.12 5.57
N ASP A 329 7.79 14.36 4.47
CA ASP A 329 6.74 14.50 3.46
C ASP A 329 5.49 13.69 3.84
N LEU A 330 4.70 14.27 4.74
CA LEU A 330 3.45 13.68 5.22
C LEU A 330 2.43 13.44 4.10
N ARG A 331 2.41 14.29 3.06
CA ARG A 331 1.46 14.17 1.94
C ARG A 331 1.76 12.91 1.13
N SER A 332 3.02 12.74 0.72
CA SER A 332 3.49 11.54 0.03
C SER A 332 3.32 10.28 0.89
N LYS A 333 3.62 10.34 2.20
CA LYS A 333 3.44 9.21 3.11
C LYS A 333 1.98 8.76 3.19
N LYS A 334 1.04 9.69 3.36
CA LYS A 334 -0.40 9.39 3.39
C LYS A 334 -0.88 8.77 2.07
N THR A 335 -0.51 9.34 0.93
CA THR A 335 -0.88 8.77 -0.39
C THR A 335 -0.27 7.38 -0.60
N PHE A 336 0.99 7.19 -0.22
CA PHE A 336 1.65 5.90 -0.35
C PHE A 336 1.02 4.83 0.54
N MET A 337 0.61 5.19 1.76
CA MET A 337 -0.18 4.32 2.64
C MET A 337 -1.53 3.97 2.03
N LEU A 338 -2.25 4.95 1.47
CA LEU A 338 -3.52 4.71 0.77
C LEU A 338 -3.34 3.72 -0.40
N LEU A 339 -2.27 3.87 -1.18
CA LEU A 339 -1.97 2.94 -2.27
C LEU A 339 -1.76 1.50 -1.77
N LEU A 340 -1.01 1.32 -0.67
CA LEU A 340 -0.81 0.02 -0.05
C LEU A 340 -2.12 -0.56 0.48
N GLU A 341 -2.98 0.25 1.09
CA GLU A 341 -4.30 -0.17 1.57
C GLU A 341 -5.20 -0.62 0.42
N LEU A 342 -5.27 0.15 -0.67
CA LEU A 342 -6.03 -0.22 -1.87
C LEU A 342 -5.52 -1.52 -2.49
N TYR A 343 -4.20 -1.71 -2.57
CA TYR A 343 -3.60 -2.96 -3.05
C TYR A 343 -4.01 -4.17 -2.19
N ASN A 344 -3.99 -4.02 -0.86
CA ASN A 344 -4.39 -5.07 0.07
C ASN A 344 -5.90 -5.35 0.06
N LEU A 345 -6.74 -4.32 -0.10
CA LEU A 345 -8.19 -4.50 -0.18
C LEU A 345 -8.59 -5.24 -1.46
N GLN A 346 -7.87 -5.00 -2.56
CA GLN A 346 -8.11 -5.68 -3.83
C GLN A 346 -7.60 -7.13 -3.83
N SER A 347 -6.57 -7.45 -3.04
CA SER A 347 -6.02 -8.82 -2.91
C SER A 347 -6.96 -9.78 -2.16
N GLY A 348 -7.76 -9.27 -1.22
CA GLY A 348 -8.73 -10.05 -0.45
C GLY A 348 -9.86 -10.72 -1.25
N ARG A 349 -9.93 -10.50 -2.57
CA ARG A 349 -10.85 -11.18 -3.51
C ARG A 349 -10.34 -12.55 -3.97
N ALA A 350 -9.08 -12.90 -3.70
CA ALA A 350 -8.58 -14.24 -3.98
C ALA A 350 -9.08 -15.20 -2.88
N PRO A 351 -9.63 -16.40 -3.22
CA PRO A 351 -9.97 -17.39 -2.21
C PRO A 351 -8.70 -17.76 -1.46
N ALA A 352 -8.68 -17.46 -0.15
CA ALA A 352 -7.55 -17.75 0.71
C ALA A 352 -7.22 -19.25 0.65
N LYS A 353 -6.14 -19.62 -0.06
CA LYS A 353 -5.47 -20.90 0.19
C LYS A 353 -4.71 -20.73 1.51
N GLY A 354 -5.43 -20.96 2.59
CA GLY A 354 -4.87 -20.90 3.93
C GLY A 354 -3.67 -21.86 4.06
N PRO A 355 -2.66 -21.53 4.87
CA PRO A 355 -1.56 -22.44 5.12
C PRO A 355 -2.09 -23.71 5.78
N ILE A 356 -1.73 -24.86 5.21
CA ILE A 356 -1.86 -26.14 5.92
C ILE A 356 -0.79 -26.10 7.01
N LEU A 357 -1.21 -25.87 8.25
CA LEU A 357 -0.34 -25.98 9.42
C LEU A 357 0.04 -27.44 9.61
N THR A 358 1.16 -27.88 9.04
CA THR A 358 1.78 -29.17 9.39
C THR A 358 2.70 -28.94 10.58
N LEU A 359 2.16 -29.17 11.78
CA LEU A 359 2.99 -29.33 12.97
C LEU A 359 3.85 -30.60 12.79
N PRO A 360 5.17 -30.54 12.94
CA PRO A 360 5.98 -31.75 13.00
C PRO A 360 5.59 -32.51 14.29
N ILE A 361 5.03 -33.70 14.10
CA ILE A 361 4.95 -34.70 15.17
C ILE A 361 6.38 -35.16 15.43
N GLY A 362 6.99 -34.62 16.48
CA GLY A 362 8.24 -35.12 17.01
C GLY A 362 8.01 -36.53 17.55
N VAL A 363 8.61 -37.52 16.89
CA VAL A 363 8.70 -38.89 17.39
C VAL A 363 9.67 -38.85 18.57
N GLY A 364 9.18 -39.18 19.77
CA GLY A 364 9.99 -39.38 20.96
C GLY A 364 10.81 -40.65 20.89
#